data_AF-A0A3D1XTJ7-F1
#
_entry.id   AF-A0A3D1XTJ7-F1
#
_cell.length_a   1.000
_cell.length_b   1.000
_cell.length_c   1.000
_cell.angle_alpha   90.00
_cell.angle_beta   90.00
_cell.angle_gamma   90.00
#
_symmetry.space_group_name_H-M   'P 1'
#
loop_
_entity.id
_entity.type
_entity.pdbx_description
1 polymer ?
#
loop_
_entity_poly.entity_id
_entity_poly.type
_entity_poly.pdbx_seq_one_letter_code
_entity_poly.pdbx_strand_id
1 'polypeptide(L)'
;CINSYIIKKHVYTTDISSTLPIYEIKEDTLEALKKSDKPDNVKVINLRKGILKLIDDNQNTQPYLIPIGEKAQSIIELYDDRRITTLEALKRLEEIINEINQARKEQAERNFDVNTFTIFWLFKKSGIPRPDTLAVKINGIFEAYPNWRLNSKEARELTTQLYKILLKETNKIKAIEIVEKILKLERR
;
A
#
# COMPACT_ATOMS: atom_id res chain seq x y z
N CYS A 1 23.99 -12.95 1.30
CA CYS A 1 22.78 -13.41 0.58
C CYS A 1 21.71 -12.33 0.68
N ILE A 2 21.63 -11.48 -0.34
CA ILE A 2 20.67 -10.37 -0.40
C ILE A 2 19.36 -10.95 -0.93
N ASN A 3 18.35 -11.04 -0.07
CA ASN A 3 16.98 -11.38 -0.49
C ASN A 3 16.41 -10.19 -1.26
N SER A 4 16.68 -10.17 -2.56
CA SER A 4 15.90 -9.45 -3.56
C SER A 4 14.48 -10.00 -3.50
N TYR A 5 13.57 -9.33 -2.79
CA TYR A 5 12.16 -9.65 -2.88
C TYR A 5 11.69 -9.19 -4.24
N ILE A 6 11.57 -10.17 -5.13
CA ILE A 6 11.01 -10.05 -6.47
C ILE A 6 9.59 -9.48 -6.29
N ILE A 7 9.43 -8.16 -6.44
CA ILE A 7 8.27 -7.64 -7.15
C ILE A 7 8.37 -8.36 -8.48
N LYS A 8 7.53 -9.38 -8.70
CA LYS A 8 7.50 -10.06 -9.99
C LYS A 8 7.24 -8.96 -11.00
N LYS A 9 8.27 -8.57 -11.75
CA LYS A 9 8.14 -7.98 -13.07
C LYS A 9 7.37 -9.01 -13.87
N HIS A 10 6.06 -8.99 -13.75
CA HIS A 10 5.22 -9.54 -14.79
C HIS A 10 5.46 -8.62 -15.98
N VAL A 11 6.38 -9.07 -16.83
CA VAL A 11 6.36 -8.73 -18.24
C VAL A 11 4.92 -8.93 -18.65
N TYR A 12 4.26 -7.87 -19.08
CA TYR A 12 2.93 -7.90 -19.67
C TYR A 12 3.01 -8.68 -20.97
N THR A 13 3.19 -10.00 -20.93
CA THR A 13 2.96 -10.89 -22.06
C THR A 13 1.48 -11.17 -22.11
N THR A 14 0.75 -10.17 -22.59
CA THR A 14 -0.44 -10.41 -23.37
C THR A 14 -0.40 -9.39 -24.48
N ASP A 15 0.01 -9.86 -25.67
CA ASP A 15 -0.24 -9.22 -26.95
C ASP A 15 -1.74 -8.95 -27.08
N ILE A 16 -2.16 -7.82 -26.53
CA ILE A 16 -3.32 -7.09 -26.99
C ILE A 16 -2.82 -5.67 -27.07
N SER A 17 -2.51 -5.25 -28.29
CA SER A 17 -2.48 -3.85 -28.70
C SER A 17 -3.81 -3.18 -28.28
N SER A 18 -3.92 -2.80 -27.01
CA SER A 18 -4.98 -1.91 -26.56
C SER A 18 -4.39 -0.51 -26.60
N THR A 19 -4.67 0.22 -27.66
CA THR A 19 -4.52 1.68 -27.80
C THR A 19 -5.40 2.46 -26.82
N LEU A 20 -5.96 1.80 -25.80
CA LEU A 20 -6.81 2.42 -24.80
C LEU A 20 -5.95 3.34 -23.93
N PRO A 21 -6.32 4.63 -23.82
CA PRO A 21 -5.60 5.59 -23.00
C PRO A 21 -5.56 5.10 -21.54
N ILE A 22 -4.38 5.18 -20.93
CA ILE A 22 -4.22 4.88 -19.50
C ILE A 22 -4.99 5.96 -18.74
N TYR A 23 -5.97 5.53 -17.93
CA TYR A 23 -6.66 6.45 -17.03
C TYR A 23 -5.72 6.82 -15.87
N GLU A 24 -5.43 8.11 -15.75
CA GLU A 24 -4.72 8.65 -14.60
C GLU A 24 -5.64 8.60 -13.37
N ILE A 25 -5.15 8.08 -12.24
CA ILE A 25 -5.92 8.00 -11.00
C ILE A 25 -5.87 9.33 -10.25
N LYS A 26 -6.99 10.05 -10.33
CA LYS A 26 -7.28 11.36 -9.74
C LYS A 26 -8.41 11.28 -8.72
N GLU A 27 -8.65 12.38 -8.03
CA GLU A 27 -9.72 12.50 -7.04
C GLU A 27 -11.11 12.24 -7.65
N ASP A 28 -11.34 12.70 -8.89
CA ASP A 28 -12.59 12.57 -9.64
C ASP A 28 -12.74 11.25 -10.41
N THR A 29 -11.75 10.33 -10.34
CA THR A 29 -11.74 9.09 -11.12
C THR A 29 -13.01 8.25 -10.91
N LEU A 30 -13.52 8.19 -9.68
CA LEU A 30 -14.74 7.43 -9.39
C LEU A 30 -16.00 8.06 -9.98
N GLU A 31 -16.07 9.39 -10.05
CA GLU A 31 -17.17 10.09 -10.69
C GLU A 31 -17.14 9.91 -12.21
N ALA A 32 -15.94 10.02 -12.80
CA ALA A 32 -15.72 9.77 -14.22
C ALA A 32 -16.07 8.31 -14.59
N LEU A 33 -15.75 7.35 -13.72
CA LEU A 33 -16.06 5.94 -13.91
C LEU A 33 -17.57 5.67 -13.91
N LYS A 34 -18.31 6.31 -12.99
CA LYS A 34 -19.79 6.20 -12.90
C LYS A 34 -20.50 6.77 -14.12
N LYS A 35 -19.98 7.87 -14.69
CA LYS A 35 -20.55 8.51 -15.89
C LYS A 35 -20.15 7.82 -17.19
N SER A 36 -19.20 6.89 -17.15
CA SER A 36 -18.68 6.20 -18.32
C SER A 36 -19.65 5.14 -18.84
N ASP A 37 -19.93 5.21 -20.13
CA ASP A 37 -20.71 4.23 -20.91
C ASP A 37 -19.91 2.97 -21.29
N LYS A 38 -18.62 2.93 -20.92
CA LYS A 38 -17.75 1.80 -21.23
C LYS A 38 -18.22 0.51 -20.55
N PRO A 39 -18.07 -0.65 -21.21
CA PRO A 39 -18.31 -1.96 -20.60
C PRO A 39 -17.51 -2.16 -19.31
N ASP A 40 -18.07 -2.90 -18.34
CA ASP A 40 -17.46 -3.07 -17.02
C ASP A 40 -16.09 -3.77 -17.08
N ASN A 41 -15.90 -4.73 -18.00
CA ASN A 41 -14.60 -5.36 -18.21
C ASN A 41 -13.54 -4.35 -18.68
N VAL A 42 -13.92 -3.42 -19.56
CA VAL A 42 -13.04 -2.32 -20.01
C VAL A 42 -12.73 -1.36 -18.85
N LYS A 43 -13.71 -1.08 -17.98
CA LYS A 43 -13.52 -0.30 -16.76
C LYS A 43 -12.50 -0.96 -15.82
N VAL A 44 -12.63 -2.26 -15.55
CA VAL A 44 -11.68 -3.03 -14.73
C VAL A 44 -10.26 -2.98 -15.30
N ILE A 45 -10.09 -3.19 -16.61
CA ILE A 45 -8.79 -3.11 -17.29
C ILE A 45 -8.17 -1.72 -17.13
N ASN A 46 -8.96 -0.66 -17.29
CA ASN A 46 -8.49 0.71 -17.16
C ASN A 46 -8.09 1.06 -15.72
N LEU A 47 -8.89 0.66 -14.73
CA LEU A 47 -8.57 0.86 -13.31
C LEU A 47 -7.29 0.13 -12.91
N ARG A 48 -7.14 -1.15 -13.31
CA ARG A 48 -5.92 -1.93 -13.11
C ARG A 48 -4.70 -1.16 -13.60
N LYS A 49 -4.73 -0.69 -14.85
CA LYS A 49 -3.60 0.04 -15.46
C LYS A 49 -3.30 1.32 -14.71
N GLY A 50 -4.32 2.12 -14.40
CA GLY A 50 -4.16 3.39 -13.68
C GLY A 50 -3.57 3.21 -12.29
N ILE A 51 -4.09 2.25 -11.51
CA ILE A 51 -3.63 1.97 -10.15
C ILE A 51 -2.18 1.47 -10.17
N LEU A 52 -1.86 0.47 -11.00
CA LEU A 52 -0.50 -0.06 -11.08
C LEU A 52 0.51 0.99 -11.53
N LYS A 53 0.14 1.82 -12.53
CA LYS A 53 0.98 2.93 -12.96
C LYS A 53 1.22 3.95 -11.84
N LEU A 54 0.16 4.37 -11.16
CA LEU A 54 0.29 5.33 -10.05
C LEU A 54 1.28 4.82 -9.00
N ILE A 55 1.16 3.55 -8.64
CA ILE A 55 1.99 2.95 -7.60
C ILE A 55 3.42 2.78 -8.08
N ASP A 56 3.65 2.30 -9.29
CA ASP A 56 5.00 2.18 -9.85
C ASP A 56 5.71 3.54 -9.92
N ASP A 57 5.01 4.57 -10.41
CA ASP A 57 5.55 5.92 -10.55
C ASP A 57 5.87 6.59 -9.18
N ASN A 58 5.15 6.25 -8.11
CA ASN A 58 5.19 7.00 -6.84
C ASN A 58 5.65 6.21 -5.62
N GLN A 59 5.71 4.87 -5.64
CA GLN A 59 6.01 4.03 -4.48
C GLN A 59 7.34 4.38 -3.81
N ASN A 60 8.31 4.88 -4.58
CA ASN A 60 9.60 5.28 -4.03
C ASN A 60 9.49 6.55 -3.17
N THR A 61 8.70 7.53 -3.59
CA THR A 61 8.50 8.80 -2.87
C THR A 61 7.35 8.77 -1.88
N GLN A 62 6.43 7.82 -2.05
CA GLN A 62 5.19 7.65 -1.28
C GLN A 62 5.04 6.17 -0.86
N PRO A 63 5.86 5.66 0.07
CA PRO A 63 5.89 4.24 0.42
C PRO A 63 4.57 3.70 1.02
N TYR A 64 3.68 4.58 1.50
CA TYR A 64 2.33 4.19 1.91
C TYR A 64 1.47 3.60 0.76
N LEU A 65 1.85 3.85 -0.49
CA LEU A 65 1.20 3.26 -1.67
C LEU A 65 1.52 1.78 -1.85
N ILE A 66 2.66 1.29 -1.34
CA ILE A 66 3.08 -0.12 -1.47
C ILE A 66 2.01 -1.09 -0.95
N PRO A 67 1.56 -0.99 0.32
CA PRO A 67 0.52 -1.91 0.83
C PRO A 67 -0.83 -1.72 0.13
N ILE A 68 -1.12 -0.56 -0.45
CA ILE A 68 -2.33 -0.35 -1.26
C ILE A 68 -2.20 -1.11 -2.59
N GLY A 69 -1.01 -1.10 -3.19
CA GLY A 69 -0.70 -1.83 -4.42
C GLY A 69 -0.74 -3.33 -4.26
N GLU A 70 -0.23 -3.86 -3.16
CA GLU A 70 -0.34 -5.28 -2.84
C GLU A 70 -1.81 -5.75 -2.77
N LYS A 71 -2.68 -4.95 -2.16
CA LYS A 71 -4.13 -5.22 -2.13
C LYS A 71 -4.74 -5.16 -3.53
N ALA A 72 -4.40 -4.12 -4.31
CA ALA A 72 -4.89 -3.98 -5.68
C ALA A 72 -4.47 -5.18 -6.55
N GLN A 73 -3.22 -5.59 -6.44
CA GLN A 73 -2.66 -6.74 -7.15
C GLN A 73 -3.37 -8.03 -6.76
N SER A 74 -3.67 -8.24 -5.47
CA SER A 74 -4.45 -9.39 -5.01
C SER A 74 -5.87 -9.43 -5.61
N ILE A 75 -6.52 -8.27 -5.75
CA ILE A 75 -7.84 -8.17 -6.40
C ILE A 75 -7.74 -8.51 -7.90
N ILE A 76 -6.70 -8.00 -8.57
CA ILE A 76 -6.43 -8.25 -9.98
C ILE A 76 -6.19 -9.74 -10.23
N GLU A 77 -5.39 -10.39 -9.39
CA GLU A 77 -5.10 -11.82 -9.48
C GLU A 77 -6.37 -12.66 -9.31
N LEU A 78 -7.21 -12.34 -8.33
CA LEU A 78 -8.51 -13.01 -8.16
C LEU A 78 -9.41 -12.85 -9.40
N TYR A 79 -9.37 -11.69 -10.05
CA TYR A 79 -10.16 -11.43 -11.25
C TYR A 79 -9.60 -12.18 -12.47
N ASP A 80 -8.29 -12.12 -12.69
CA ASP A 80 -7.59 -12.81 -13.78
C ASP A 80 -7.78 -14.33 -13.67
N ASP A 81 -7.75 -14.88 -12.45
CA ASP A 81 -8.02 -16.29 -12.14
C ASP A 81 -9.52 -16.66 -12.20
N ARG A 82 -10.40 -15.72 -12.57
CA ARG A 82 -11.86 -15.87 -12.65
C ARG A 82 -12.51 -16.30 -11.31
N ARG A 83 -11.88 -15.97 -10.18
CA ARG A 83 -12.37 -16.26 -8.83
C ARG A 83 -13.38 -15.24 -8.31
N ILE A 84 -13.42 -14.06 -8.93
CA ILE A 84 -14.41 -13.01 -8.64
C ILE A 84 -15.03 -12.50 -9.95
N THR A 85 -16.24 -11.96 -9.85
CA THR A 85 -16.95 -11.42 -11.03
C THR A 85 -16.38 -10.06 -11.46
N THR A 86 -16.67 -9.63 -12.69
CA THR A 86 -16.29 -8.28 -13.17
C THR A 86 -16.86 -7.17 -12.29
N LEU A 87 -18.12 -7.28 -11.86
CA LEU A 87 -18.75 -6.30 -10.98
C LEU A 87 -18.09 -6.26 -9.59
N GLU A 88 -17.73 -7.42 -9.05
CA GLU A 88 -17.03 -7.52 -7.78
C GLU A 88 -15.60 -6.95 -7.86
N ALA A 89 -14.87 -7.26 -8.92
CA ALA A 89 -13.55 -6.69 -9.18
C ALA A 89 -13.62 -5.17 -9.32
N LEU A 90 -14.60 -4.65 -10.08
CA LEU A 90 -14.83 -3.22 -10.24
C LEU A 90 -15.06 -2.54 -8.90
N LYS A 91 -16.01 -3.04 -8.10
CA LYS A 91 -16.29 -2.51 -6.76
C LYS A 91 -15.06 -2.51 -5.86
N ARG A 92 -14.28 -3.60 -5.84
CA ARG A 92 -13.08 -3.70 -5.00
C ARG A 92 -11.97 -2.75 -5.45
N LEU A 93 -11.80 -2.54 -6.76
CA LEU A 93 -10.85 -1.56 -7.29
C LEU A 93 -11.29 -0.11 -7.05
N GLU A 94 -12.60 0.16 -7.04
CA GLU A 94 -13.12 1.47 -6.62
C GLU A 94 -12.75 1.77 -5.15
N GLU A 95 -12.81 0.77 -4.27
CA GLU A 95 -12.36 0.93 -2.88
C GLU A 95 -10.85 1.18 -2.75
N ILE A 96 -10.04 0.63 -3.66
CA ILE A 96 -8.62 0.97 -3.72
C ILE A 96 -8.43 2.45 -4.06
N ILE A 97 -9.19 3.00 -5.02
CA ILE A 97 -9.12 4.42 -5.37
C ILE A 97 -9.57 5.29 -4.20
N ASN A 98 -10.65 4.91 -3.50
CA ASN A 98 -11.07 5.58 -2.27
C ASN A 98 -9.94 5.61 -1.23
N GLU A 99 -9.26 4.48 -1.02
CA GLU A 99 -8.13 4.38 -0.10
C GLU A 99 -6.97 5.31 -0.50
N ILE A 100 -6.63 5.38 -1.79
CA ILE A 100 -5.61 6.28 -2.33
C ILE A 100 -5.98 7.74 -2.09
N ASN A 101 -7.20 8.14 -2.40
CA ASN A 101 -7.65 9.53 -2.27
C ASN A 101 -7.70 9.96 -0.79
N GLN A 102 -8.15 9.08 0.10
CA GLN A 102 -8.10 9.33 1.54
C GLN A 102 -6.65 9.49 2.04
N ALA A 103 -5.74 8.62 1.58
CA ALA A 103 -4.33 8.69 1.97
C ALA A 103 -3.70 10.01 1.54
N ARG A 104 -3.91 10.42 0.28
CA ARG A 104 -3.41 11.70 -0.25
C ARG A 104 -3.92 12.90 0.54
N LYS A 105 -5.23 12.93 0.82
CA LYS A 105 -5.85 14.00 1.60
C LYS A 105 -5.24 14.09 2.99
N GLU A 106 -5.13 12.97 3.70
CA GLU A 106 -4.54 12.97 5.03
C GLU A 106 -3.04 13.25 5.04
N GLN A 107 -2.31 12.87 4.00
CA GLN A 107 -0.91 13.23 3.87
C GLN A 107 -0.76 14.74 3.72
N ALA A 108 -1.61 15.38 2.91
CA ALA A 108 -1.59 16.82 2.71
C ALA A 108 -2.00 17.62 3.95
N GLU A 109 -2.93 17.09 4.75
CA GLU A 109 -3.40 17.71 6.00
C GLU A 109 -2.42 17.52 7.17
N ARG A 110 -1.48 16.57 7.08
CA ARG A 110 -0.56 16.23 8.16
C ARG A 110 0.85 16.73 7.86
N ASN A 111 1.49 17.32 8.87
CA ASN A 111 2.88 17.74 8.80
C ASN A 111 3.84 16.59 9.18
N PHE A 112 3.66 15.41 8.57
CA PHE A 112 4.53 14.25 8.79
C PHE A 112 5.55 14.10 7.67
N ASP A 113 6.76 13.65 8.00
CA ASP A 113 7.68 13.14 6.99
C ASP A 113 7.14 11.84 6.37
N VAL A 114 7.71 11.45 5.24
CA VAL A 114 7.27 10.31 4.44
C VAL A 114 7.27 9.00 5.22
N ASN A 115 8.27 8.75 6.08
CA ASN A 115 8.34 7.52 6.87
C ASN A 115 7.31 7.51 7.98
N THR A 116 7.18 8.62 8.71
CA THR A 116 6.15 8.77 9.75
C THR A 116 4.75 8.62 9.17
N PHE A 117 4.46 9.25 8.03
CA PHE A 117 3.16 9.12 7.38
C PHE A 117 2.88 7.67 6.94
N THR A 118 3.88 6.96 6.41
CA THR A 118 3.72 5.56 5.99
C THR A 118 3.36 4.65 7.18
N ILE A 119 4.03 4.81 8.33
CA ILE A 119 3.70 4.06 9.55
C ILE A 119 2.32 4.45 10.07
N PHE A 120 2.01 5.75 10.09
CA PHE A 120 0.70 6.28 10.49
C PHE A 120 -0.42 5.64 9.67
N TRP A 121 -0.29 5.61 8.35
CA TRP A 121 -1.30 5.05 7.46
C TRP A 121 -1.53 3.56 7.74
N LEU A 122 -0.44 2.81 7.90
CA LEU A 122 -0.49 1.40 8.28
C LEU A 122 -1.23 1.18 9.61
N PHE A 123 -0.93 1.98 10.63
CA PHE A 123 -1.60 1.91 11.93
C PHE A 123 -3.08 2.26 11.85
N LYS A 124 -3.42 3.31 11.11
CA LYS A 124 -4.81 3.72 10.90
C LYS A 124 -5.62 2.61 10.22
N LYS A 125 -5.10 2.05 9.12
CA LYS A 125 -5.77 0.94 8.39
C LYS A 125 -5.79 -0.36 9.17
N SER A 126 -4.85 -0.54 10.09
CA SER A 126 -4.86 -1.66 11.02
C SER A 126 -5.75 -1.41 12.23
N GLY A 127 -6.37 -0.24 12.41
CA GLY A 127 -7.19 0.07 13.58
C GLY A 127 -6.40 0.02 14.89
N ILE A 128 -5.17 0.54 14.88
CA ILE A 128 -4.37 0.76 16.09
C ILE A 128 -4.80 2.09 16.72
N PRO A 129 -5.04 2.15 18.05
CA PRO A 129 -5.42 3.38 18.73
C PRO A 129 -4.28 4.41 18.69
N ARG A 130 -4.63 5.70 18.59
CA ARG A 130 -3.68 6.83 18.57
C ARG A 130 -2.56 6.66 17.52
N PRO A 131 -2.90 6.39 16.25
CA PRO A 131 -1.94 6.05 15.20
C PRO A 131 -0.93 7.17 14.92
N ASP A 132 -1.31 8.41 15.15
CA ASP A 132 -0.48 9.62 15.03
C ASP A 132 0.71 9.59 16.01
N THR A 133 0.45 9.59 17.33
CA THR A 133 1.52 9.53 18.34
C THR A 133 2.40 8.29 18.21
N LEU A 134 1.82 7.14 17.89
CA LEU A 134 2.57 5.90 17.73
C LEU A 134 3.47 5.91 16.50
N ALA A 135 3.00 6.48 15.38
CA ALA A 135 3.82 6.56 14.18
C ALA A 135 5.10 7.37 14.42
N VAL A 136 4.99 8.54 15.04
CA VAL A 136 6.15 9.38 15.41
C VAL A 136 7.11 8.61 16.32
N LYS A 137 6.57 7.94 17.34
CA LYS A 137 7.37 7.16 18.29
C LYS A 137 8.11 6.00 17.61
N ILE A 138 7.43 5.24 16.76
CA ILE A 138 8.03 4.13 16.02
C ILE A 138 9.08 4.67 15.04
N ASN A 139 8.80 5.78 14.36
CA ASN A 139 9.76 6.39 13.44
C ASN A 139 11.05 6.78 14.16
N GLY A 140 10.97 7.38 15.34
CA GLY A 140 12.15 7.71 16.15
C GLY A 140 12.95 6.48 16.62
N ILE A 141 12.31 5.33 16.81
CA ILE A 141 13.04 4.08 17.11
C ILE A 141 13.84 3.62 15.88
N PHE A 142 13.27 3.72 14.68
CA PHE A 142 14.01 3.39 13.47
C PHE A 142 15.22 4.30 13.26
N GLU A 143 15.10 5.59 13.58
CA GLU A 143 16.21 6.55 13.50
C GLU A 143 17.36 6.20 14.46
N ALA A 144 17.05 5.56 15.60
CA ALA A 144 18.06 5.05 16.53
C ALA A 144 18.79 3.78 16.04
N TYR A 145 18.26 3.11 15.02
CA TYR A 145 18.80 1.86 14.46
C TYR A 145 18.94 1.93 12.93
N PRO A 146 19.72 2.87 12.37
CA PRO A 146 19.74 3.12 10.92
C PRO A 146 20.26 1.93 10.10
N ASN A 147 21.08 1.05 10.68
CA ASN A 147 21.71 -0.07 9.99
C ASN A 147 21.03 -1.40 10.25
N TRP A 148 19.82 -1.41 10.82
CA TRP A 148 19.10 -2.62 11.22
C TRP A 148 18.97 -3.68 10.11
N ARG A 149 18.97 -3.29 8.83
CA ARG A 149 18.93 -4.24 7.70
C ARG A 149 20.24 -5.02 7.50
N LEU A 150 21.37 -4.44 7.91
CA LEU A 150 22.72 -5.00 7.74
C LEU A 150 23.30 -5.51 9.06
N ASN A 151 22.74 -5.08 10.19
CA ASN A 151 23.21 -5.41 11.53
C ASN A 151 22.14 -6.22 12.28
N SER A 152 22.42 -7.51 12.50
CA SER A 152 21.50 -8.44 13.17
C SER A 152 21.20 -8.07 14.63
N LYS A 153 22.14 -7.39 15.30
CA LYS A 153 21.95 -6.90 16.66
C LYS A 153 20.91 -5.77 16.67
N GLU A 154 21.12 -4.73 15.86
CA GLU A 154 20.16 -3.63 15.69
C GLU A 154 18.77 -4.13 15.24
N ALA A 155 18.72 -5.09 14.30
CA ALA A 155 17.46 -5.71 13.87
C ALA A 155 16.69 -6.32 15.03
N ARG A 156 17.40 -7.05 15.91
CA ARG A 156 16.81 -7.69 17.09
C ARG A 156 16.32 -6.64 18.09
N GLU A 157 17.12 -5.62 18.40
CA GLU A 157 16.70 -4.57 19.34
C GLU A 157 15.52 -3.76 18.82
N LEU A 158 15.55 -3.35 17.54
CA LEU A 158 14.43 -2.69 16.87
C LEU A 158 13.16 -3.54 17.01
N THR A 159 13.22 -4.82 16.59
CA THR A 159 12.08 -5.73 16.64
C THR A 159 11.53 -5.89 18.07
N THR A 160 12.40 -6.02 19.07
CA THR A 160 12.00 -6.07 20.48
C THR A 160 11.28 -4.79 20.91
N GLN A 161 11.77 -3.61 20.51
CA GLN A 161 11.10 -2.35 20.84
C GLN A 161 9.73 -2.21 20.16
N LEU A 162 9.62 -2.63 18.90
CA LEU A 162 8.34 -2.63 18.18
C LEU A 162 7.30 -3.50 18.91
N TYR A 163 7.67 -4.73 19.27
CA TYR A 163 6.78 -5.63 20.02
C TYR A 163 6.39 -5.06 21.39
N LYS A 164 7.34 -4.48 22.13
CA LYS A 164 7.09 -3.88 23.45
C LYS A 164 6.04 -2.76 23.40
N ILE A 165 5.97 -2.03 22.30
CA ILE A 165 4.97 -0.98 22.08
C ILE A 165 3.67 -1.60 21.61
N LEU A 166 3.69 -2.40 20.54
CA LEU A 166 2.47 -2.86 19.88
C LEU A 166 1.66 -3.84 20.72
N LEU A 167 2.30 -4.67 21.56
CA LEU A 167 1.60 -5.57 22.48
C LEU A 167 0.80 -4.84 23.58
N LYS A 168 1.03 -3.54 23.78
CA LYS A 168 0.24 -2.71 24.70
C LYS A 168 -0.99 -2.10 24.03
N GLU A 169 -0.98 -1.99 22.71
CA GLU A 169 -2.00 -1.30 21.93
C GLU A 169 -2.93 -2.30 21.20
N THR A 170 -2.54 -3.57 21.10
CA THR A 170 -3.30 -4.62 20.41
C THR A 170 -2.96 -6.03 20.91
N ASN A 171 -3.75 -7.03 20.51
CA ASN A 171 -3.47 -8.45 20.78
C ASN A 171 -2.21 -8.96 20.05
N LYS A 172 -1.68 -10.09 20.53
CA LYS A 172 -0.44 -10.71 20.03
C LYS A 172 -0.45 -11.00 18.52
N ILE A 173 -1.54 -11.55 17.98
CA ILE A 173 -1.64 -11.94 16.56
C ILE A 173 -1.47 -10.69 15.69
N LYS A 174 -2.26 -9.66 15.99
CA LYS A 174 -2.23 -8.40 15.26
C LYS A 174 -0.92 -7.63 15.45
N ALA A 175 -0.28 -7.73 16.62
CA ALA A 175 1.04 -7.15 16.83
C ALA A 175 2.09 -7.79 15.91
N ILE A 176 2.09 -9.13 15.77
CA ILE A 176 3.01 -9.85 14.88
C ILE A 176 2.83 -9.36 13.43
N GLU A 177 1.61 -9.36 12.92
CA GLU A 177 1.31 -8.92 11.55
C GLU A 177 1.79 -7.49 11.27
N ILE A 178 1.58 -6.59 12.23
CA ILE A 178 1.96 -5.19 12.08
C ILE A 178 3.49 -5.01 12.16
N VAL A 179 4.17 -5.72 13.06
CA VAL A 179 5.65 -5.71 13.12
C VAL A 179 6.24 -6.18 11.80
N GLU A 180 5.73 -7.28 11.24
CA GLU A 180 6.20 -7.79 9.95
C GLU A 180 5.98 -6.78 8.82
N LYS A 181 4.81 -6.14 8.76
CA LYS A 181 4.51 -5.09 7.77
C LYS A 181 5.44 -3.90 7.92
N ILE A 182 5.66 -3.42 9.16
CA ILE A 182 6.55 -2.29 9.47
C ILE A 182 7.98 -2.57 9.04
N LEU A 183 8.51 -3.76 9.33
CA LEU A 183 9.88 -4.13 8.96
C LEU A 183 10.04 -4.25 7.43
N LYS A 184 8.97 -4.55 6.70
CA LYS A 184 8.99 -4.58 5.22
C LYS A 184 8.91 -3.19 4.59
N LEU A 185 8.53 -2.14 5.32
CA LEU A 185 8.41 -0.80 4.75
C LEU A 185 9.76 -0.29 4.25
N GLU A 186 9.79 0.15 2.99
CA GLU A 186 10.90 0.95 2.49
C GLU A 186 10.97 2.27 3.25
N ARG A 187 12.18 2.65 3.65
CA ARG A 187 12.43 3.87 4.42
C ARG A 187 13.29 4.81 3.59
N ARG A 188 12.99 6.10 3.64
CA ARG A 188 13.65 7.16 2.87
C ARG A 188 14.39 8.14 3.77
#